data_AF-A0A2W2K1Z7-F1
#
_entry.id   AF-A0A2W2K1Z7-F1
#
_cell.length_a   1.000
_cell.length_b   1.000
_cell.length_c   1.000
_cell.angle_alpha   90.00
_cell.angle_beta   90.00
_cell.angle_gamma   90.00
#
_symmetry.space_group_name_H-M   'P 1'
#
loop_
_entity.id
_entity.type
_entity.pdbx_description
1 polymer ?
#
loop_
_entity_poly.entity_id
_entity_poly.type
_entity_poly.pdbx_seq_one_letter_code
_entity_poly.pdbx_strand_id
1 'polypeptide(L)' 'MSLLDRLLRRGDLHSLAAPYALDALEPAERARFEKHVRKCGPCAAEVRDLSEDAVRLAWSTA' A
#
# COMPACT_ATOMS: atom_id res chain seq x y z
N MET A 1 6.05 -2.85 -24.71
CA MET A 1 6.20 -2.99 -23.24
C MET A 1 6.29 -4.46 -22.90
N SER A 2 7.35 -4.89 -22.22
CA SER A 2 7.63 -6.31 -21.91
C SER A 2 6.70 -6.82 -20.80
N LEU A 3 6.33 -8.11 -20.85
CA LEU A 3 5.54 -8.78 -19.81
C LEU A 3 6.26 -8.77 -18.45
N LEU A 4 7.60 -8.82 -18.46
CA LEU A 4 8.43 -8.73 -17.26
C LEU A 4 8.31 -7.37 -16.56
N ASP A 5 8.32 -6.27 -17.31
CA ASP A 5 8.12 -4.90 -16.77
C ASP A 5 6.75 -4.78 -16.10
N ARG A 6 5.71 -5.37 -16.70
CA ARG A 6 4.35 -5.34 -16.16
C ARG A 6 4.19 -6.16 -14.87
N LEU A 7 4.90 -7.27 -14.75
CA LEU A 7 4.90 -8.10 -13.54
C LEU A 7 5.68 -7.43 -12.41
N LEU A 8 6.85 -6.87 -12.70
CA LEU A 8 7.64 -6.12 -11.74
C LEU A 8 6.88 -4.90 -11.20
N ARG A 9 6.21 -4.13 -12.07
CA ARG A 9 5.32 -3.04 -11.65
C ARG A 9 4.14 -3.49 -10.78
N ARG A 10 3.68 -4.74 -10.88
CA ARG A 10 2.60 -5.26 -10.02
C ARG A 10 3.15 -5.73 -8.68
N GLY A 11 4.32 -6.37 -8.65
CA GLY A 11 5.01 -6.69 -7.40
C GLY A 11 5.35 -5.43 -6.61
N ASP A 12 5.80 -4.38 -7.31
CA ASP A 12 6.02 -3.04 -6.77
C ASP A 12 4.76 -2.47 -6.11
N LEU A 13 3.58 -2.63 -6.74
CA LEU A 13 2.30 -2.19 -6.15
C LEU A 13 1.97 -2.91 -4.84
N HIS A 14 2.30 -4.20 -4.66
CA HIS A 14 2.04 -4.89 -3.39
C HIS A 14 2.92 -4.33 -2.27
N SER A 15 4.17 -3.97 -2.58
CA SER A 15 5.07 -3.32 -1.62
C SER A 15 4.60 -1.94 -1.15
N LEU A 16 3.61 -1.33 -1.82
CA LEU A 16 3.08 -0.01 -1.45
C LEU A 16 2.04 -0.05 -0.31
N ALA A 17 1.64 -1.22 0.20
CA ALA A 17 0.67 -1.32 1.29
C ALA A 17 1.12 -0.59 2.56
N ALA A 18 2.38 -0.80 2.97
CA ALA A 18 2.99 -0.12 4.12
C ALA A 18 3.10 1.40 3.98
N PRO A 19 3.76 1.95 2.94
CA PRO A 19 3.82 3.39 2.77
C PRO A 19 2.43 4.01 2.51
N TYR A 20 1.46 3.29 1.94
CA TYR A 20 0.08 3.79 1.83
C TYR A 20 -0.58 3.93 3.20
N ALA A 21 -0.49 2.91 4.06
CA ALA A 21 -1.09 2.93 5.40
C ALA A 21 -0.51 4.04 6.30
N LEU A 22 0.73 4.44 6.03
CA LEU A 22 1.45 5.51 6.74
C LEU A 22 1.39 6.88 6.04
N ASP A 23 0.52 7.02 5.03
CA ASP A 23 0.35 8.25 4.24
C ASP A 23 1.62 8.76 3.53
N ALA A 24 2.57 7.88 3.26
CA ALA A 24 3.92 8.18 2.75
C ALA A 24 4.11 7.97 1.24
N LEU A 25 3.02 7.86 0.47
CA LEU A 25 3.09 7.74 -1.00
C LEU A 25 3.00 9.09 -1.71
N GLU A 26 3.82 9.24 -2.76
CA GLU A 26 3.67 10.32 -3.71
C GLU A 26 2.31 10.23 -4.44
N PRO A 27 1.72 11.36 -4.89
CA PRO A 27 0.37 11.38 -5.45
C PRO A 27 0.13 10.40 -6.60
N ALA A 28 1.14 10.21 -7.46
CA ALA A 28 1.05 9.29 -8.60
C ALA A 28 1.06 7.81 -8.18
N GLU A 29 1.81 7.47 -7.14
CA GLU A 29 1.87 6.12 -6.58
C GLU A 29 0.60 5.79 -5.83
N ARG A 30 0.12 6.73 -5.02
CA ARG A 30 -1.18 6.63 -4.32
C ARG A 30 -2.32 6.34 -5.29
N ALA A 31 -2.46 7.14 -6.34
CA ALA A 31 -3.54 6.95 -7.32
C ALA A 31 -3.49 5.57 -8.02
N ARG A 32 -2.29 5.00 -8.20
CA ARG A 32 -2.12 3.65 -8.77
C ARG A 32 -2.45 2.57 -7.75
N PHE A 33 -1.96 2.70 -6.52
CA PHE A 33 -2.20 1.75 -5.45
C PHE A 33 -3.68 1.70 -5.06
N GLU A 34 -4.37 2.83 -5.00
CA GLU A 34 -5.81 2.87 -4.73
C GLU A 34 -6.63 2.12 -5.78
N LYS A 35 -6.23 2.15 -7.05
CA LYS A 35 -6.87 1.34 -8.10
C LYS A 35 -6.62 -0.15 -7.90
N HIS A 36 -5.46 -0.51 -7.34
CA HIS A 36 -5.05 -1.87 -7.05
C HIS A 36 -5.77 -2.45 -5.83
N VAL A 37 -5.74 -1.76 -4.69
CA VAL A 37 -6.29 -2.24 -3.42
C VAL A 37 -7.78 -2.53 -3.50
N ARG A 38 -8.52 -1.78 -4.34
CA ARG A 38 -9.94 -2.04 -4.67
C ARG A 38 -10.20 -3.42 -5.28
N LYS A 39 -9.17 -4.09 -5.80
CA LYS A 39 -9.26 -5.38 -6.51
C LYS A 39 -8.38 -6.47 -5.90
N CYS A 40 -7.65 -6.17 -4.82
CA CYS A 40 -6.70 -7.08 -4.20
C CYS A 40 -7.02 -7.23 -2.71
N GLY A 41 -7.69 -8.34 -2.37
CA GLY A 41 -8.03 -8.67 -0.98
C GLY A 41 -6.83 -8.71 -0.02
N PRO A 42 -5.70 -9.33 -0.39
CA PRO A 42 -4.49 -9.33 0.45
C PRO A 42 -3.99 -7.92 0.79
N CYS A 43 -3.82 -7.04 -0.20
CA CYS A 43 -3.36 -5.67 0.07
C CYS A 43 -4.39 -4.86 0.88
N ALA A 44 -5.70 -5.11 0.70
CA ALA A 44 -6.72 -4.45 1.52
C ALA A 44 -6.67 -4.90 2.99
N ALA A 45 -6.41 -6.18 3.24
CA ALA A 45 -6.22 -6.71 4.59
C ALA A 45 -4.94 -6.13 5.22
N GLU A 46 -3.83 -6.15 4.48
CA GLU A 46 -2.54 -5.63 4.95
C GLU A 46 -2.60 -4.13 5.30
N VAL A 47 -3.23 -3.30 4.46
CA VAL A 47 -3.43 -1.87 4.76
C VAL A 47 -4.22 -1.69 6.05
N ARG A 48 -5.30 -2.46 6.26
CA ARG A 48 -6.11 -2.35 7.48
C ARG A 48 -5.28 -2.71 8.72
N ASP A 49 -4.58 -3.84 8.67
CA ASP A 49 -3.79 -4.34 9.79
C ASP A 49 -2.66 -3.34 10.13
N LEU A 50 -1.99 -2.78 9.12
CA LEU A 50 -0.96 -1.75 9.30
C LEU A 50 -1.51 -0.42 9.81
N SER A 51 -2.69 0.00 9.37
CA SER A 51 -3.33 1.22 9.89
C SER A 51 -3.70 1.09 11.36
N GLU A 52 -4.15 -0.09 11.82
CA GLU A 52 -4.39 -0.34 13.25
C GLU A 52 -3.10 -0.25 14.07
N ASP A 53 -2.00 -0.81 13.57
CA ASP A 53 -0.69 -0.71 14.22
C ASP A 53 -0.15 0.72 14.22
N ALA A 54 -0.32 1.47 13.14
CA ALA A 54 0.05 2.89 13.07
C ALA A 54 -0.69 3.72 14.13
N VAL A 55 -1.98 3.44 14.35
CA VAL A 55 -2.76 4.06 15.43
C VAL A 55 -2.17 3.71 16.79
N ARG A 56 -1.91 2.42 17.06
CA ARG A 56 -1.31 1.98 18.34
C ARG A 56 0.02 2.69 18.62
N LEU A 57 0.87 2.80 17.60
CA LEU A 57 2.15 3.51 17.71
C LEU A 57 1.95 4.99 18.05
N ALA A 58 1.02 5.68 17.38
CA ALA A 58 0.72 7.09 17.65
C ALA A 58 0.31 7.35 19.11
N TRP A 59 -0.48 6.46 19.71
CA TRP A 59 -0.88 6.56 21.12
C TRP A 59 0.25 6.22 22.10
N SER A 60 1.25 5.44 21.70
CA SER A 60 2.39 5.10 22.56
C SER A 60 3.43 6.23 22.65
N THR A 61 3.42 7.15 21.67
CA THR A 61 4.37 8.27 21.58
C THR A 61 3.78 9.61 22.03
N ALA A 62 2.49 9.64 22.37
CA ALA A 62 1.78 10.82 22.88
C ALA A 62 1.96 10.97 24.40
#